data_AF-A0A537NW26-F1
#
_entry.id   AF-A0A537NW26-F1
#
_cell.length_a   1.000
_cell.length_b   1.000
_cell.length_c   1.000
_cell.angle_alpha   90.00
_cell.angle_beta   90.00
_cell.angle_gamma   90.00
#
_symmetry.space_group_name_H-M   'P 1'
#
loop_
_entity.id
_entity.type
_entity.pdbx_description
1 polymer ?
#
loop_
_entity_poly.entity_id
_entity_poly.type
_entity_poly.pdbx_seq_one_letter_code
_entity_poly.pdbx_strand_id
1 'polypeptide(L)'
;MTATAQIIVQKVANALAVPNAALRYAPPQAKADTGFDLSRIFFPRPPRANAAPKRDTPANARNVWILKAGRPQEVPVTLGVTDGKLTQIVKGELSAEDDVITASRQSGR
;
A
#
# COMPACT_ATOMS: atom_id res chain seq x y z
N MET A 1 19.42 36.08 21.03
CA MET A 1 20.14 34.79 21.12
C MET A 1 19.16 33.68 20.79
N THR A 2 19.54 32.72 19.95
CA THR A 2 18.64 31.62 19.52
C THR A 2 19.42 30.31 19.50
N ALA A 3 18.82 29.24 20.04
CA ALA A 3 19.37 27.89 20.05
C ALA A 3 18.34 26.90 19.50
N THR A 4 18.79 25.93 18.71
CA THR A 4 17.95 24.85 18.17
C THR A 4 18.25 23.56 18.90
N ALA A 5 17.24 22.95 19.50
CA ALA A 5 17.33 21.63 20.13
C ALA A 5 16.60 20.58 19.29
N GLN A 6 17.10 19.34 19.30
CA GLN A 6 16.45 18.19 18.68
C GLN A 6 16.00 17.23 19.79
N ILE A 7 14.78 16.69 19.66
CA ILE A 7 14.21 15.74 20.61
C ILE A 7 14.06 14.39 19.91
N ILE A 8 14.71 13.35 20.44
CA ILE A 8 14.60 11.98 19.93
C ILE A 8 13.65 11.22 20.86
N VAL A 9 12.46 10.90 20.37
CA VAL A 9 11.43 10.17 21.15
C VAL A 9 11.72 8.67 21.20
N GLN A 10 12.22 8.11 20.09
CA GLN A 10 12.52 6.70 19.98
C GLN A 10 13.62 6.46 18.94
N LYS A 11 14.52 5.53 19.24
CA LYS A 11 15.57 5.08 18.32
C LYS A 11 15.43 3.58 18.12
N VAL A 12 15.26 3.15 16.88
CA VAL A 12 15.21 1.73 16.51
C VAL A 12 16.39 1.44 15.60
N ALA A 13 17.31 0.59 16.07
CA ALA A 13 18.46 0.15 15.28
C ALA A 13 18.14 -1.14 14.52
N ASN A 14 18.79 -1.36 13.38
CA ASN A 14 18.69 -2.58 12.58
C ASN A 14 17.24 -2.92 12.16
N ALA A 15 16.44 -1.91 11.86
CA ALA A 15 15.06 -2.07 11.39
C ALA A 15 14.99 -2.07 9.86
N LEU A 16 14.14 -2.95 9.31
CA LEU A 16 13.70 -2.84 7.93
C LEU A 16 12.72 -1.66 7.84
N ALA A 17 13.07 -0.65 7.04
CA ALA A 17 12.29 0.58 6.93
C ALA A 17 11.94 0.85 5.46
N VAL A 18 10.70 1.23 5.21
CA VAL A 18 10.16 1.47 3.87
C VAL A 18 9.68 2.92 3.76
N PRO A 19 9.88 3.60 2.62
CA PRO A 19 9.30 4.92 2.38
C PRO A 19 7.78 4.92 2.46
N ASN A 20 7.21 5.94 3.11
CA ASN A 20 5.76 6.07 3.26
C ASN A 20 5.01 6.16 1.92
N ALA A 21 5.70 6.59 0.85
CA ALA A 21 5.16 6.58 -0.50
C ALA A 21 4.79 5.17 -0.99
N ALA A 22 5.58 4.16 -0.64
CA ALA A 22 5.33 2.78 -1.05
C ALA A 22 4.08 2.18 -0.39
N LEU A 23 3.81 2.53 0.86
CA LEU A 23 2.60 2.12 1.58
C LEU A 23 1.32 2.67 0.95
N ARG A 24 1.44 3.71 0.11
CA ARG A 24 0.34 4.37 -0.58
C ARG A 24 0.27 3.99 -2.05
N TYR A 25 1.29 3.32 -2.58
CA TYR A 25 1.33 2.94 -3.98
C TYR A 25 0.26 1.88 -4.27
N ALA A 26 -0.46 2.08 -5.36
CA ALA A 26 -1.37 1.09 -5.92
C ALA A 26 -1.11 1.03 -7.42
N PRO A 27 -0.84 -0.15 -8.00
CA PRO A 27 -0.59 -0.27 -9.41
C PRO A 27 -1.82 0.13 -10.23
N PRO A 28 -1.62 0.79 -11.38
CA PRO A 28 -2.72 1.19 -12.24
C PRO A 28 -3.47 -0.06 -12.69
N GLN A 29 -4.74 -0.15 -12.31
CA GLN A 29 -5.62 -1.20 -12.79
C GLN A 29 -5.90 -0.93 -14.27
N ALA A 30 -5.73 -1.95 -15.12
CA ALA A 30 -6.23 -1.87 -16.48
C ALA A 30 -7.74 -1.61 -16.40
N LYS A 31 -8.18 -0.44 -16.89
CA LYS A 31 -9.61 -0.14 -16.96
C LYS A 31 -10.24 -1.20 -17.84
N ALA A 32 -11.01 -2.09 -17.24
CA ALA A 32 -11.92 -2.92 -18.02
C ALA A 32 -12.93 -1.97 -18.66
N ASP A 33 -12.92 -1.91 -19.99
CA ASP A 33 -13.90 -1.13 -20.75
C ASP A 33 -15.28 -1.56 -20.29
N THR A 34 -15.92 -0.69 -19.50
CA THR A 34 -17.28 -0.90 -19.04
C THR A 34 -18.18 -0.52 -20.21
N GLY A 35 -18.22 -1.40 -21.21
CA GLY A 35 -19.14 -1.29 -22.33
C GLY A 35 -20.57 -1.15 -21.83
N PHE A 36 -21.35 -0.32 -22.52
CA PHE A 36 -22.76 -0.14 -22.26
C PHE A 36 -23.50 -1.47 -22.48
N ASP A 37 -23.84 -2.15 -21.38
CA ASP A 37 -24.47 -3.45 -21.40
C ASP A 37 -26.00 -3.29 -21.46
N LEU A 38 -26.54 -3.40 -22.68
CA LEU A 38 -27.97 -3.32 -23.01
C LEU A 38 -28.82 -4.37 -22.27
N SER A 39 -28.21 -5.44 -21.73
CA SER A 39 -28.91 -6.45 -20.94
C SER A 39 -29.44 -5.93 -19.58
N ARG A 40 -28.94 -4.79 -19.10
CA ARG A 40 -29.39 -4.13 -17.85
C ARG A 40 -30.76 -3.45 -17.97
N ILE A 41 -31.29 -3.30 -19.19
CA ILE A 41 -32.63 -2.75 -19.44
C ILE A 41 -33.71 -3.80 -19.10
N PHE A 42 -33.41 -5.07 -19.32
CA PHE A 42 -34.38 -6.16 -19.16
C PHE A 42 -34.25 -6.91 -17.84
N PHE A 43 -33.13 -6.77 -17.12
CA PHE A 43 -32.89 -7.44 -15.84
C PHE A 43 -32.45 -6.45 -14.75
N PRO A 44 -33.33 -6.07 -13.81
CA PRO A 44 -32.96 -5.22 -12.68
C PRO A 44 -31.97 -5.98 -11.77
N ARG A 45 -30.85 -5.31 -11.46
CA ARG A 45 -29.79 -5.88 -10.63
C ARG A 45 -30.27 -6.05 -9.18
N PRO A 46 -30.13 -7.23 -8.56
CA PRO A 46 -30.45 -7.40 -7.14
C PRO A 46 -29.57 -6.49 -6.27
N PRO A 47 -30.11 -5.97 -5.15
CA PRO A 47 -29.35 -5.12 -4.24
C PRO A 47 -28.10 -5.88 -3.77
N ARG A 48 -26.93 -5.23 -3.86
CA ARG A 48 -25.68 -5.78 -3.34
C ARG A 48 -25.89 -6.08 -1.85
N ALA A 49 -25.91 -7.36 -1.49
CA ALA A 49 -25.80 -7.78 -0.11
C ALA A 49 -24.53 -7.15 0.48
N ASN A 50 -24.68 -6.58 1.67
CA ASN A 50 -23.68 -5.80 2.35
C ASN A 50 -22.32 -6.51 2.39
N ALA A 51 -21.28 -5.70 2.26
CA ALA A 51 -19.88 -6.09 2.27
C ALA A 51 -19.57 -7.17 3.32
N ALA A 52 -18.74 -8.13 2.93
CA ALA A 52 -18.21 -9.16 3.81
C ALA A 52 -17.75 -8.56 5.16
N PRO A 53 -17.91 -9.29 6.28
CA PRO A 53 -17.51 -8.80 7.60
C PRO A 53 -16.06 -8.33 7.54
N LYS A 54 -15.87 -7.10 8.02
CA LYS A 54 -14.55 -6.47 8.18
C LYS A 54 -13.70 -7.45 8.98
N ARG A 55 -12.78 -8.17 8.32
CA ARG A 55 -11.79 -8.99 9.01
C ARG A 55 -11.12 -8.09 10.06
N ASP A 56 -10.97 -8.58 11.28
CA ASP A 56 -10.19 -7.97 12.35
C ASP A 56 -8.73 -7.89 11.91
N THR A 57 -8.48 -6.99 10.98
CA THR A 57 -7.16 -6.74 10.43
C THR A 57 -6.53 -5.78 11.42
N PRO A 58 -5.38 -6.10 12.01
CA PRO A 58 -4.74 -5.21 12.97
C PRO A 58 -4.59 -3.82 12.32
N ALA A 59 -4.77 -2.76 13.09
CA ALA A 59 -4.76 -1.38 12.58
C ALA A 59 -3.49 -1.04 11.77
N ASN A 60 -2.41 -1.79 12.03
CA ASN A 60 -1.10 -1.63 11.39
C ASN A 60 -0.84 -2.59 10.22
N ALA A 61 -1.82 -3.41 9.81
CA ALA A 61 -1.69 -4.22 8.61
C ALA A 61 -1.81 -3.34 7.36
N ARG A 62 -0.80 -3.39 6.50
CA ARG A 62 -0.77 -2.70 5.20
C ARG A 62 -0.16 -3.61 4.15
N ASN A 63 -0.31 -3.22 2.89
CA ASN A 63 0.29 -3.93 1.78
C ASN A 63 1.38 -3.05 1.16
N VAL A 64 2.46 -3.69 0.72
CA VAL A 64 3.57 -3.07 0.00
C VAL A 64 3.70 -3.78 -1.34
N TRP A 65 4.01 -3.02 -2.37
CA TRP A 65 4.27 -3.58 -3.70
C TRP A 65 5.78 -3.67 -3.93
N ILE A 66 6.27 -4.89 -4.15
CA ILE A 66 7.64 -5.14 -4.56
C ILE A 66 7.71 -5.35 -6.07
N LEU A 67 8.85 -5.05 -6.66
CA LEU A 67 9.12 -5.32 -8.06
C LEU A 67 9.85 -6.66 -8.20
N LYS A 68 9.14 -7.70 -8.63
CA LYS A 68 9.73 -9.03 -8.85
C LYS A 68 9.67 -9.40 -10.32
N ALA A 69 10.83 -9.62 -10.94
CA ALA A 69 10.95 -9.92 -12.37
C ALA A 69 10.20 -8.92 -13.27
N GLY A 70 10.25 -7.62 -12.93
CA GLY A 70 9.59 -6.55 -13.68
C GLY A 70 8.07 -6.45 -13.48
N ARG A 71 7.48 -7.21 -12.55
CA ARG A 71 6.05 -7.16 -12.22
C ARG A 71 5.83 -6.72 -10.77
N PRO A 72 4.85 -5.83 -10.52
CA PRO A 72 4.42 -5.51 -9.16
C PRO A 72 3.81 -6.75 -8.49
N GLN A 73 4.36 -7.13 -7.34
CA GLN A 73 3.82 -8.18 -6.47
C GLN A 73 3.40 -7.57 -5.13
N GLU A 74 2.18 -7.88 -4.69
CA GLU A 74 1.66 -7.42 -3.41
C GLU A 74 2.18 -8.28 -2.26
N VAL A 75 2.68 -7.64 -1.21
CA VAL A 75 3.21 -8.28 0.00
C VAL A 75 2.50 -7.68 1.22
N PRO A 76 1.79 -8.49 2.02
CA PRO A 76 1.20 -8.03 3.26
C PRO A 76 2.29 -7.82 4.32
N VAL A 77 2.24 -6.67 4.99
CA VAL A 77 3.19 -6.25 6.02
C VAL A 77 2.49 -5.71 7.26
N THR A 78 3.14 -5.81 8.41
CA THR A 78 2.73 -5.17 9.65
C THR A 78 3.67 -4.01 9.96
N LEU A 79 3.10 -2.83 10.11
CA LEU A 79 3.83 -1.60 10.37
C LEU A 79 4.17 -1.42 11.86
N GLY A 80 5.34 -0.85 12.09
CA GLY A 80 5.82 -0.39 13.38
C GLY A 80 5.82 1.14 13.45
N VAL A 81 6.89 1.68 14.02
CA VAL A 81 7.03 3.11 14.25
C VAL A 81 7.43 3.83 12.97
N THR A 82 7.03 5.10 12.84
CA THR A 82 7.40 5.97 11.72
C THR A 82 8.15 7.20 12.22
N ASP A 83 9.11 7.67 11.44
CA ASP A 83 9.78 8.96 11.64
C ASP A 83 9.15 10.09 10.80
N GLY A 84 8.02 9.81 10.15
CA GLY A 84 7.30 10.71 9.24
C GLY A 84 7.67 10.55 7.76
N LYS A 85 8.84 10.01 7.43
CA LYS A 85 9.29 9.74 6.05
C LYS A 85 9.36 8.24 5.76
N LEU A 86 9.88 7.49 6.70
CA LEU A 86 10.06 6.05 6.69
C LEU A 86 9.17 5.42 7.76
N THR A 87 8.69 4.21 7.49
CA THR A 87 7.98 3.38 8.48
C THR A 87 8.68 2.06 8.62
N GLN A 88 8.85 1.63 9.87
CA GLN A 88 9.38 0.32 10.21
C GLN A 88 8.41 -0.79 9.78
N ILE A 89 8.96 -1.87 9.23
CA ILE A 89 8.26 -3.13 9.00
C ILE A 89 8.61 -4.09 10.14
N VAL A 90 7.59 -4.52 10.89
CA VAL A 90 7.75 -5.43 12.04
C VAL A 90 7.55 -6.89 11.63
N LYS A 91 6.64 -7.13 10.67
CA LYS A 91 6.37 -8.46 10.10
C LYS A 91 6.03 -8.33 8.62
N GLY A 92 6.29 -9.38 7.85
CA GLY A 92 5.99 -9.46 6.43
C GLY A 92 7.07 -10.24 5.70
N GLU A 93 6.73 -10.76 4.52
CA GLU A 93 7.69 -11.43 3.63
C GLU A 93 8.43 -10.39 2.78
N LEU A 94 9.16 -9.49 3.42
CA LEU A 94 9.94 -8.43 2.78
C LEU A 94 11.40 -8.53 3.23
N SER A 95 12.31 -8.57 2.26
CA SER A 95 13.76 -8.54 2.47
C SER A 95 14.32 -7.14 2.25
N ALA A 96 15.52 -6.88 2.78
CA ALA A 96 16.27 -5.65 2.49
C ALA A 96 16.73 -5.56 1.02
N GLU A 97 16.78 -6.70 0.33
CA GLU A 97 17.16 -6.81 -1.09
C GLU A 97 15.97 -6.62 -2.05
N ASP A 98 14.74 -6.49 -1.53
CA ASP A 98 13.56 -6.35 -2.37
C ASP A 98 13.33 -4.88 -2.77
N ASP A 99 13.19 -4.64 -4.07
CA ASP A 99 12.86 -3.32 -4.61
C ASP A 99 11.39 -2.98 -4.35
N VAL A 100 11.15 -1.95 -3.55
CA VAL A 100 9.81 -1.47 -3.24
C VAL A 100 9.37 -0.37 -4.19
N ILE A 101 8.14 -0.46 -4.70
CA ILE A 101 7.57 0.51 -5.63
C ILE A 101 6.97 1.69 -4.85
N THR A 102 7.51 2.90 -5.09
CA THR A 102 7.01 4.14 -4.47
C THR A 102 6.13 4.97 -5.39
N ALA A 103 6.33 4.87 -6.70
CA ALA A 103 5.55 5.54 -7.73
C ALA A 103 5.69 4.82 -9.06
N SER A 104 4.71 5.00 -9.95
CA SER A 104 4.81 4.62 -11.36
C SER A 104 4.33 5.76 -12.23
N ARG A 105 5.05 6.05 -13.32
CA ARG A 105 4.61 7.00 -14.32
C ARG A 105 3.83 6.25 -15.40
N GLN A 106 2.53 6.52 -15.49
CA GLN A 106 1.75 6.08 -16.64
C GLN A 106 2.01 7.06 -17.78
N SER A 107 2.50 6.58 -18.92
CA SER A 107 2.53 7.40 -20.14
C SER A 107 1.09 7.63 -20.55
N GLY A 108 0.58 8.85 -20.35
CA GLY A 108 -0.66 9.28 -20.96
C GLY A 108 -0.50 9.28 -22.48
N ARG A 109 -1.46 8.70 -23.19
CA ARG A 109 -1.65 8.94 -24.62
C ARG A 109 -2.70 10.03 -24.76
#